data_AF-A0A1X9XUQ9-F1
#
_entry.id   AF-A0A1X9XUQ9-F1
#
_cell.length_a   1.000
_cell.length_b   1.000
_cell.length_c   1.000
_cell.angle_alpha   90.00
_cell.angle_beta   90.00
_cell.angle_gamma   90.00
#
_symmetry.space_group_name_H-M   'P 1'
#
loop_
_entity.id
_entity.type
_entity.pdbx_description
1 polymer ?
#
loop_
_entity_poly.entity_id
_entity_poly.type
_entity_poly.pdbx_seq_one_letter_code
_entity_poly.pdbx_strand_id
1 'polypeptide(L)'
;TLFIDSQYVQPHIGGDIALLVGVAKVLLDRQAIDKDFLRESTEGFEAFAARVHATEWSEILGQSGVTRSEIEQIAETYAKAKR
;
A
#
# COMPACT_ATOMS: atom_id res chain seq x y z
N THR A 1 15.76 -31.44 29.90
CA THR A 1 14.35 -31.20 29.54
C THR A 1 14.28 -29.94 28.71
N LEU A 2 14.12 -30.10 27.38
CA LEU A 2 13.98 -29.01 26.42
C LEU A 2 12.58 -28.42 26.51
N PHE A 3 12.46 -27.12 26.74
CA PHE A 3 11.27 -26.34 26.39
C PHE A 3 11.75 -24.95 25.94
N ILE A 4 11.98 -24.79 24.64
CA ILE A 4 11.86 -23.49 24.01
C ILE A 4 10.70 -23.63 23.05
N ASP A 5 9.54 -23.23 23.56
CA ASP A 5 8.30 -23.06 22.85
C ASP A 5 8.56 -22.26 21.57
N SER A 6 8.29 -22.90 20.43
CA SER A 6 8.36 -22.28 19.12
C SER A 6 7.26 -21.22 19.04
N GLN A 7 7.54 -20.01 19.51
CA GLN A 7 6.78 -18.84 19.09
C GLN A 7 7.07 -18.64 17.61
N TYR A 8 6.25 -19.32 16.80
CA TYR A 8 6.14 -19.11 15.36
C TYR A 8 5.45 -17.75 15.18
N VAL A 9 6.19 -16.67 15.42
CA VAL A 9 5.78 -15.33 15.02
C VAL A 9 5.88 -15.33 13.50
N GLN A 10 4.76 -15.57 12.81
CA GLN A 10 4.69 -15.21 11.41
C GLN A 10 4.98 -13.71 11.37
N PRO A 11 6.11 -13.27 10.77
CA PRO A 11 6.31 -11.86 10.58
C PRO A 11 5.12 -11.43 9.72
N HIS A 12 4.48 -10.31 10.05
CA HIS A 12 3.40 -9.74 9.26
C HIS A 12 3.96 -9.22 7.93
N ILE A 13 4.58 -10.09 7.12
CA ILE A 13 5.24 -9.76 5.84
C ILE A 13 4.22 -9.19 4.85
N GLY A 14 2.91 -9.37 5.08
CA GLY A 14 1.83 -8.77 4.29
C GLY A 14 1.32 -7.41 4.78
N GLY A 15 1.57 -7.02 6.04
CA GLY A 15 0.97 -5.82 6.63
C GLY A 15 1.54 -4.53 6.03
N ASP A 16 2.86 -4.47 5.88
CA ASP A 16 3.54 -3.33 5.25
C ASP A 16 3.19 -3.22 3.77
N ILE A 17 3.04 -4.35 3.07
CA ILE A 17 2.60 -4.39 1.67
C ILE A 17 1.17 -3.87 1.55
N ALA A 18 0.26 -4.33 2.41
CA ALA A 18 -1.13 -3.86 2.44
C ALA A 18 -1.21 -2.35 2.72
N LEU A 19 -0.41 -1.84 3.65
CA LEU A 19 -0.29 -0.41 3.94
C LEU A 19 0.16 0.38 2.69
N LEU A 20 1.23 -0.07 2.04
CA LEU A 20 1.76 0.58 0.83
C LEU A 20 0.75 0.53 -0.34
N VAL A 21 0.01 -0.57 -0.50
CA VAL A 21 -1.09 -0.68 -1.47
C VAL A 21 -2.18 0.35 -1.15
N GLY A 22 -2.56 0.50 0.13
CA GLY A 22 -3.51 1.53 0.56
C GLY A 22 -3.05 2.95 0.25
N VAL A 23 -1.79 3.27 0.54
CA VAL A 23 -1.20 4.58 0.24
C VAL A 23 -1.18 4.83 -1.27
N ALA A 24 -0.76 3.84 -2.07
CA ALA A 24 -0.76 3.92 -3.52
C ALA A 24 -2.18 4.14 -4.08
N LYS A 25 -3.19 3.46 -3.53
CA LYS A 25 -4.60 3.61 -3.93
C LYS A 25 -5.08 5.05 -3.73
N VAL A 26 -4.79 5.64 -2.56
CA VAL A 26 -5.13 7.05 -2.28
C VAL A 26 -4.45 8.01 -3.26
N LEU A 27 -3.17 7.79 -3.56
CA LEU A 27 -2.42 8.65 -4.49
C LEU A 27 -2.94 8.55 -5.93
N LEU A 28 -3.28 7.34 -6.38
CA LEU A 28 -3.87 7.08 -7.70
C LEU A 28 -5.25 7.72 -7.82
N ASP A 29 -6.13 7.52 -6.83
CA ASP A 29 -7.50 8.06 -6.83
C ASP A 29 -7.51 9.59 -6.87
N ARG A 30 -6.53 10.25 -6.23
CA ARG A 30 -6.39 11.71 -6.21
C ARG A 30 -5.80 12.29 -7.50
N GLN A 31 -5.46 11.45 -8.50
CA GLN A 31 -4.68 11.84 -9.67
C GLN A 31 -3.37 12.57 -9.30
N ALA A 32 -2.82 12.27 -8.12
CA ALA A 32 -1.57 12.85 -7.64
C ALA A 32 -0.34 12.21 -8.31
N ILE A 33 -0.58 11.33 -9.30
CA ILE A 33 0.44 10.71 -10.14
C ILE A 33 0.28 11.30 -11.54
N ASP A 34 1.36 11.91 -12.02
CA ASP A 34 1.43 12.56 -13.33
C ASP A 34 1.17 11.53 -14.45
N LYS A 35 0.06 11.70 -15.18
CA LYS A 35 -0.34 10.78 -16.25
C LYS A 35 0.62 10.77 -17.43
N ASP A 36 1.38 11.85 -17.62
CA ASP A 36 2.36 11.95 -18.71
C ASP A 36 3.64 11.17 -18.36
N PHE A 37 4.02 11.14 -17.06
CA PHE A 37 5.13 10.31 -16.56
C PHE A 37 4.86 8.80 -16.71
N LEU A 38 3.59 8.38 -16.62
CA LEU A 38 3.18 6.98 -16.71
C LEU A 38 3.27 6.41 -18.13
N ARG A 39 3.06 7.26 -19.13
CA ARG A 39 3.02 6.86 -20.54
C ARG A 39 4.42 6.63 -21.13
N GLU A 40 5.45 7.30 -20.60
CA GLU A 40 6.76 7.38 -21.24
C GLU A 40 7.88 6.59 -20.53
N SER A 41 7.66 5.97 -19.35
CA SER A 41 8.79 5.41 -18.58
C SER A 41 8.54 4.15 -17.73
N THR A 42 7.36 3.51 -17.77
CA THR A 42 7.11 2.33 -16.91
C THR A 42 6.33 1.21 -17.58
N GLU A 43 7.02 0.17 -18.07
CA GLU A 43 6.39 -1.14 -18.29
C GLU A 43 5.88 -1.70 -16.94
N GLY A 44 4.60 -2.10 -16.89
CA GLY A 44 4.00 -2.73 -15.72
C GLY A 44 3.27 -1.80 -14.75
N PHE A 45 3.32 -0.48 -14.95
CA PHE A 45 2.56 0.45 -14.10
C PHE A 45 1.04 0.25 -14.24
N GLU A 46 0.54 0.08 -15.46
CA GLU A 46 -0.89 -0.13 -15.71
C GLU A 46 -1.40 -1.38 -14.99
N ALA A 47 -0.63 -2.48 -15.05
CA ALA A 47 -0.95 -3.72 -14.33
C ALA A 47 -0.90 -3.53 -12.81
N PHE A 48 0.04 -2.74 -12.30
CA PHE A 48 0.10 -2.37 -10.88
C PHE A 48 -1.10 -1.51 -10.47
N ALA A 49 -1.42 -0.45 -11.20
CA ALA A 49 -2.55 0.43 -10.92
C ALA A 49 -3.87 -0.34 -10.98
N ALA A 50 -4.06 -1.19 -11.98
CA ALA A 50 -5.22 -2.08 -12.07
C ALA A 50 -5.32 -2.99 -10.84
N ARG A 51 -4.21 -3.58 -10.39
CA ARG A 51 -4.19 -4.42 -9.19
C ARG A 51 -4.52 -3.63 -7.92
N VAL A 52 -3.97 -2.43 -7.75
CA VAL A 52 -4.26 -1.54 -6.61
C VAL A 52 -5.73 -1.08 -6.62
N HIS A 53 -6.30 -0.77 -7.78
CA HIS A 53 -7.73 -0.46 -7.89
C HIS A 53 -8.61 -1.67 -7.57
N ALA A 54 -8.22 -2.88 -7.96
CA ALA A 54 -8.93 -4.11 -7.68
C ALA A 54 -8.80 -4.60 -6.23
N THR A 55 -7.79 -4.16 -5.46
CA THR A 55 -7.68 -4.53 -4.03
C THR A 55 -8.74 -3.82 -3.20
N GLU A 56 -9.52 -4.60 -2.46
CA GLU A 56 -10.61 -4.10 -1.63
C GLU A 56 -10.11 -3.39 -0.37
N TRP A 57 -10.83 -2.36 0.06
CA TRP A 57 -10.47 -1.63 1.28
C TRP A 57 -10.51 -2.51 2.53
N SER A 58 -11.45 -3.45 2.62
CA SER A 58 -11.52 -4.38 3.77
C SER A 58 -10.27 -5.26 3.87
N GLU A 59 -9.68 -5.66 2.75
CA GLU A 59 -8.46 -6.45 2.70
C GLU A 59 -7.25 -5.61 3.14
N ILE A 60 -7.15 -4.38 2.61
CA ILE A 60 -6.09 -3.43 2.97
C ILE A 60 -6.10 -3.15 4.47
N LEU A 61 -7.27 -2.79 5.02
CA LEU A 61 -7.40 -2.44 6.44
C LEU A 61 -7.19 -3.67 7.33
N GLY A 62 -7.73 -4.83 6.94
CA GLY A 62 -7.60 -6.07 7.70
C GLY A 62 -6.15 -6.59 7.78
N GLN A 63 -5.39 -6.49 6.69
CA GLN A 63 -4.00 -6.97 6.65
C GLN A 63 -3.01 -5.95 7.22
N SER A 64 -3.23 -4.65 6.98
CA SER A 64 -2.33 -3.60 7.49
C SER A 64 -2.52 -3.32 8.98
N GLY A 65 -3.71 -3.57 9.53
CA GLY A 65 -4.02 -3.26 10.93
C GLY A 65 -4.15 -1.76 11.22
N VAL A 66 -4.21 -0.90 10.19
CA VAL A 66 -4.39 0.54 10.32
C VAL A 66 -5.74 0.98 9.76
N THR A 67 -6.19 2.16 10.16
CA THR A 67 -7.40 2.78 9.66
C THR A 67 -7.19 3.47 8.31
N ARG A 68 -8.28 3.67 7.57
CA ARG A 68 -8.25 4.43 6.31
C ARG A 68 -7.74 5.86 6.49
N SER A 69 -8.10 6.50 7.61
CA SER A 69 -7.65 7.86 7.90
C SER A 69 -6.13 7.95 8.07
N GLU A 70 -5.50 6.97 8.71
CA GLU A 70 -4.04 6.92 8.86
C GLU A 70 -3.37 6.75 7.50
N ILE A 71 -3.90 5.87 6.65
CA ILE A 71 -3.42 5.68 5.27
C ILE A 71 -3.52 6.98 4.47
N GLU A 72 -4.64 7.70 4.57
CA GLU A 72 -4.85 8.97 3.87
C GLU A 72 -3.89 10.07 4.36
N GLN A 73 -3.58 10.12 5.66
CA GLN A 73 -2.61 11.06 6.23
C GLN A 73 -1.18 10.76 5.76
N ILE A 74 -0.81 9.47 5.71
CA ILE A 74 0.49 9.05 5.19
C ILE A 74 0.61 9.42 3.71
N ALA A 75 -0.42 9.14 2.90
CA ALA A 75 -0.46 9.51 1.49
C ALA A 75 -0.33 11.02 1.28
N GLU A 76 -1.01 11.84 2.09
CA GLU A 76 -0.92 13.30 2.05
C GLU A 76 0.51 13.79 2.33
N THR A 77 1.16 13.19 3.32
CA THR A 77 2.55 13.54 3.70
C THR A 77 3.50 13.18 2.56
N TYR A 78 3.33 12.00 1.95
CA TYR A 78 4.12 11.55 0.81
C TYR A 78 3.94 12.45 -0.42
N ALA A 79 2.70 12.84 -0.74
CA ALA A 79 2.40 13.72 -1.87
C ALA A 79 3.04 15.11 -1.73
N LYS A 80 3.12 15.64 -0.50
CA LYS A 80 3.81 16.91 -0.20
C LYS A 80 5.32 16.83 -0.31
N ALA A 81 5.92 15.69 0.06
CA ALA A 81 7.37 15.49 0.01
C ALA A 81 7.91 15.33 -1.42
N LYS A 82 7.06 14.95 -2.38
CA LYS A 82 7.43 14.72 -3.79
C LYS A 82 7.29 15.98 -4.67
N ARG A 83 7.00 17.13 -4.06
CA ARG A 83 6.77 18.41 -4.74
C ARG A 83 8.00 19.30 -4.73
#